data_AF-A0A830GIV1-F1
#
_entry.id   AF-A0A830GIV1-F1
#
_cell.length_a   1.000
_cell.length_b   1.000
_cell.length_c   1.000
_cell.angle_alpha   90.00
_cell.angle_beta   90.00
_cell.angle_gamma   90.00
#
_symmetry.space_group_name_H-M   'P 1'
#
loop_
_entity.id
_entity.type
_entity.pdbx_description
1 polymer ?
#
loop_
_entity_poly.entity_id
_entity_poly.type
_entity_poly.pdbx_seq_one_letter_code
_entity_poly.pdbx_strand_id
1 'polypeptide(L)' 'MRIITHSCPDCGTIVAGNILERRRTMKCPGLDCEAVLRFADLDSDDQTYITENQEKYTLD' A
#
# COMPACT_ATOMS: atom_id res chain seq x y z
N MET A 1 8.43 2.70 -13.94
CA MET A 1 7.87 2.11 -12.70
C MET A 1 8.04 3.13 -11.59
N ARG A 2 6.96 3.49 -10.90
CA ARG A 2 6.98 4.41 -9.73
C ARG A 2 6.87 3.58 -8.45
N ILE A 3 7.75 3.81 -7.48
CA ILE A 3 7.64 3.17 -6.17
C ILE A 3 6.70 4.02 -5.32
N ILE A 4 5.59 3.44 -4.90
CA ILE A 4 4.60 4.09 -4.02
C ILE A 4 4.55 3.27 -2.74
N THR A 5 4.66 3.95 -1.60
CA THR A 5 4.65 3.34 -0.28
C THR A 5 3.74 4.09 0.67
N HIS A 6 3.17 3.37 1.63
CA HIS A 6 2.45 3.95 2.74
C HIS A 6 3.18 3.65 4.05
N SER A 7 3.42 4.66 4.87
CA SER A 7 3.98 4.49 6.21
C SER A 7 2.83 4.35 7.19
N CYS A 8 2.83 3.26 7.97
CA CYS A 8 1.86 3.08 9.05
C CYS A 8 1.95 4.26 10.03
N PRO A 9 0.83 4.94 10.33
CA PRO A 9 0.83 6.11 11.22
C PRO A 9 1.21 5.75 12.67
N ASP A 10 0.99 4.49 13.08
CA ASP A 10 1.17 4.07 14.47
C ASP A 10 2.60 3.61 14.77
N CYS A 11 3.24 2.87 13.87
CA CYS A 11 4.55 2.26 14.11
C CYS A 11 5.61 2.57 13.06
N GLY A 12 5.28 3.35 12.01
CA GLY A 12 6.22 3.74 10.95
C GLY A 12 6.59 2.63 9.97
N THR A 13 6.03 1.43 10.10
CA THR A 13 6.26 0.34 9.15
C THR A 13 5.84 0.74 7.74
N ILE A 14 6.73 0.55 6.77
CA ILE A 14 6.49 0.90 5.37
C ILE A 14 5.88 -0.30 4.64
N VAL A 15 4.74 -0.09 4.00
CA VAL A 15 4.09 -1.09 3.12
C VAL A 15 4.05 -0.58 1.69
N ALA A 16 4.13 -1.51 0.73
CA ALA A 16 4.07 -1.17 -0.69
C ALA A 16 2.63 -0.90 -1.13
N GLY A 17 2.43 0.16 -1.91
CA GLY A 17 1.10 0.57 -2.37
C GLY A 17 0.40 -0.47 -3.25
N ASN A 18 1.15 -1.21 -4.08
CA ASN A 18 0.60 -2.30 -4.88
C ASN A 18 0.05 -3.47 -4.04
N ILE A 19 0.62 -3.71 -2.85
CA ILE A 19 0.07 -4.70 -1.90
C ILE A 19 -1.24 -4.19 -1.29
N LEU A 20 -1.30 -2.89 -0.95
CA LEU A 20 -2.53 -2.27 -0.46
C LEU A 20 -3.62 -2.27 -1.54
N GLU A 21 -3.29 -2.02 -2.80
CA GLU A 21 -4.26 -2.12 -3.91
C GLU A 21 -4.84 -3.53 -4.00
N ARG A 22 -3.97 -4.55 -4.04
CA ARG A 22 -4.39 -5.95 -4.19
C ARG A 22 -5.25 -6.46 -3.03
N ARG A 23 -4.95 -6.03 -1.79
CA ARG A 23 -5.67 -6.46 -0.58
C ARG A 23 -6.83 -5.55 -0.20
N ARG A 24 -6.82 -4.29 -0.67
CA ARG A 24 -7.69 -3.16 -0.30
C ARG A 24 -7.66 -2.76 1.18
N THR A 25 -7.46 -3.70 2.09
CA THR A 25 -7.29 -3.50 3.52
C THR A 25 -6.40 -4.61 4.10
N MET A 26 -5.51 -4.27 5.02
CA MET A 26 -4.69 -5.24 5.73
C MET A 26 -4.28 -4.76 7.13
N LYS A 27 -4.06 -5.71 8.04
CA LYS A 27 -3.35 -5.42 9.30
C LYS A 27 -1.91 -5.00 8.99
N CYS A 28 -1.41 -4.01 9.72
CA CYS A 28 -0.02 -3.60 9.66
C CYS A 28 0.90 -4.80 9.95
N PRO A 29 1.94 -5.04 9.14
CA PRO A 29 2.87 -6.14 9.38
C PRO A 29 3.91 -5.83 10.46
N GLY A 30 3.87 -4.62 11.04
CA GLY A 30 4.74 -4.25 12.16
C GLY A 30 4.50 -5.14 13.38
N LEU A 31 5.58 -5.47 14.09
CA LEU A 31 5.51 -6.27 15.31
C LEU A 31 4.68 -5.53 16.37
N ASP A 32 3.76 -6.24 17.01
CA ASP A 32 2.84 -5.71 18.04
C ASP A 32 2.02 -4.48 17.59
N CYS A 33 1.78 -4.32 16.29
CA CYS A 33 0.95 -3.25 15.73
C CYS A 33 -0.40 -3.79 15.26
N GLU A 34 -1.48 -3.20 15.77
CA GLU A 34 -2.87 -3.57 15.43
C GLU A 34 -3.51 -2.62 14.39
N ALA A 35 -2.74 -1.68 13.85
CA ALA A 35 -3.24 -0.73 12.86
C ALA A 35 -3.80 -1.44 11.62
N VAL A 36 -4.88 -0.91 11.08
CA VAL A 36 -5.48 -1.36 9.82
C VAL A 36 -5.16 -0.35 8.74
N LEU A 37 -4.39 -0.77 7.74
CA LEU A 37 -3.98 0.03 6.59
C LEU A 37 -4.91 -0.27 5.41
N ARG A 38 -5.33 0.77 4.71
CA ARG A 38 -6.25 0.68 3.57
C ARG A 38 -5.62 1.30 2.34
N PHE A 39 -6.03 0.81 1.18
CA PHE A 39 -5.65 1.46 -0.09
C PHE A 39 -6.12 2.92 -0.17
N ALA A 40 -7.28 3.20 0.42
CA ALA A 40 -7.83 4.56 0.52
C ALA A 40 -7.01 5.51 1.40
N ASP A 41 -6.03 5.01 2.17
CA ASP A 41 -5.14 5.82 2.98
C ASP A 41 -3.95 6.38 2.16
N LEU A 42 -3.81 5.97 0.89
CA LEU A 42 -2.88 6.56 -0.07
C LEU A 42 -3.45 7.85 -0.69
N ASP A 43 -2.58 8.71 -1.21
CA ASP A 43 -3.02 9.86 -1.99
C ASP A 43 -3.78 9.44 -3.25
N SER A 44 -4.74 10.25 -3.69
CA SER A 44 -5.61 9.90 -4.83
C SER A 44 -4.84 9.70 -6.14
N ASP A 45 -3.78 10.47 -6.36
CA ASP A 45 -2.90 10.34 -7.53
C ASP A 45 -2.11 9.02 -7.50
N ASP A 46 -1.68 8.60 -6.32
CA ASP A 46 -0.98 7.34 -6.10
C ASP A 46 -1.92 6.15 -6.27
N GLN A 47 -3.15 6.25 -5.76
CA GLN A 47 -4.20 5.25 -5.97
C GLN A 47 -4.49 5.07 -7.47
N THR A 48 -4.64 6.18 -8.19
CA THR A 48 -4.89 6.18 -9.64
C THR A 48 -3.72 5.56 -10.38
N TYR A 49 -2.49 5.97 -10.09
CA TYR A 49 -1.30 5.46 -10.75
C TYR A 49 -1.15 3.95 -10.58
N ILE A 50 -1.32 3.40 -9.36
CA ILE A 50 -1.20 1.96 -9.13
C ILE A 50 -2.28 1.20 -9.91
N THR A 51 -3.51 1.71 -9.89
CA THR A 51 -4.66 1.05 -10.56
C THR A 51 -4.48 1.00 -12.08
N GLU A 52 -3.94 2.06 -12.68
CA GLU A 52 -3.72 2.16 -14.14
C GLU A 52 -2.45 1.43 -14.63
N ASN A 53 -1.61 0.93 -13.71
CA ASN A 53 -0.29 0.37 -14.05
C ASN A 53 -0.03 -0.97 -13.34
N GLN A 54 -1.07 -1.74 -13.02
CA GLN A 54 -0.96 -3.01 -12.26
C GLN A 54 0.01 -4.01 -12.89
N GLU A 55 0.06 -4.05 -14.23
CA GLU A 55 0.97 -4.90 -15.00
C GLU A 55 2.44 -4.59 -14.73
N LYS A 56 2.76 -3.35 -14.32
CA LYS A 56 4.14 -2.93 -14.01
C LYS A 56 4.60 -3.38 -12.62
N TYR A 57 3.72 -3.98 -11.82
CA TYR A 57 3.99 -4.42 -10.45
C TYR A 57 3.91 -5.95 -10.27
N THR A 58 3.69 -6.69 -11.35
CA THR A 58 3.63 -8.17 -11.34
C THR A 58 4.85 -8.70 -12.10
N LEU A 59 5.45 -9.77 -11.57
CA LEU A 59 6.46 -10.56 -12.28
C LEU A 59 5.77 -11.84 -12.74
N ASP A 60 5.81 -12.13 -14.04
CA ASP A 60 5.35 -13.39 -14.63
C ASP A 60 6.26 -14.57 -14.25
#